data_AF-A0A7S1BPA8-F1
#
_entry.id   AF-A0A7S1BPA8-F1
#
_cell.length_a   1.000
_cell.length_b   1.000
_cell.length_c   1.000
_cell.angle_alpha   90.00
_cell.angle_beta   90.00
_cell.angle_gamma   90.00
#
_symmetry.space_group_name_H-M   'P 1'
#
loop_
_entity.id
_entity.type
_entity.pdbx_description
1 polymer ?
#
loop_
_entity_poly.entity_id
_entity_poly.type
_entity_poly.pdbx_seq_one_letter_code
_entity_poly.pdbx_strand_id
1 'polypeptide(L)'
;MWKALRSDLAELVNTVAEESSSTIQKLDDHLNKIDDPQEGNVDSTYLGDDLYIAASANISGDLEDIRPSSQALDEADRRRCVASTYTDPLPTNEVTSSFLASFNIESVTEEISEILKTFSEVQQLFAALVPTEISYEEFWSRYYYRCDPVRIEKLWKEEERVAARKTKEKIPSLGLVKNLLGSAVSAVGKVAAPPAQKSMVPLGESLFASYGVVPEHFEDDEEELGWDDDEDDDVEQPDVGSDEEIIAFGTNNNNQSGFENLKLKLLSQSKEIENLQRKLNDSAVTSKDLEIEKLKAVVHERDTEICEIKSKFENLTASLDSKHVDNDLLSKLSEKDVEILRLTELLADAQTEGKTKDEKLVESVMKLKKAENDLLDAMHQSDSITKEEDLEIQRLHKTELDAVEDRVQQLTSENHRLQTQISSQLQSSKQSEARLEMQLKEISVERDELKTEVNKLHEEKGKVVRNSNNLCKGVSEETRSVDTGVKISADELGDGMETPPHSSSPSPVDAALATVNDDVEDDWGDAWGEDDE
;
A
#
# COMPACT_ATOMS: atom_id res chain seq x y z
N MET A 1 19.58 -18.97 56.68
CA MET A 1 19.45 -18.09 55.50
C MET A 1 19.19 -18.91 54.23
N TRP A 2 20.12 -19.73 53.74
CA TRP A 2 19.91 -20.57 52.54
C TRP A 2 18.72 -21.55 52.59
N LYS A 3 18.39 -22.11 53.75
CA LYS A 3 17.19 -22.96 53.91
C LYS A 3 15.88 -22.18 53.79
N ALA A 4 15.87 -20.89 54.18
CA ALA A 4 14.69 -20.03 54.02
C ALA A 4 14.49 -19.67 52.55
N LEU A 5 15.56 -19.27 51.85
CA LEU A 5 15.53 -18.99 50.41
C LEU A 5 15.06 -20.19 49.56
N ARG A 6 15.46 -21.41 49.90
CA ARG A 6 14.97 -22.61 49.20
C ARG A 6 13.51 -22.93 49.51
N SER A 7 13.04 -22.59 50.71
CA SER A 7 11.64 -22.74 51.09
C SER A 7 10.77 -21.76 50.33
N ASP A 8 11.17 -20.48 50.29
CA ASP A 8 10.43 -19.42 49.60
C ASP A 8 10.42 -19.65 48.08
N LEU A 9 11.52 -20.14 47.50
CA LEU A 9 11.56 -20.50 46.07
C LEU A 9 10.68 -21.71 45.76
N ALA A 10 10.64 -22.72 46.64
CA ALA A 10 9.75 -23.87 46.46
C ALA A 10 8.28 -23.46 46.58
N GLU A 11 7.94 -22.55 47.50
CA GLU A 11 6.59 -22.00 47.63
C GLU A 11 6.19 -21.18 46.41
N LEU A 12 7.08 -20.32 45.91
CA LEU A 12 6.87 -19.55 44.68
C LEU A 12 6.63 -20.46 43.47
N VAL A 13 7.47 -21.47 43.26
CA VAL A 13 7.31 -22.41 42.13
C VAL A 13 6.00 -23.18 42.24
N ASN A 14 5.57 -23.54 43.46
CA ASN A 14 4.29 -24.23 43.65
C ASN A 14 3.09 -23.30 43.40
N THR A 15 3.20 -22.03 43.78
CA THR A 15 2.14 -21.03 43.54
C THR A 15 2.02 -20.71 42.06
N VAL A 16 3.15 -20.56 41.35
CA VAL A 16 3.17 -20.35 39.90
C VAL A 16 2.63 -21.57 39.15
N ALA A 17 2.94 -22.79 39.62
CA ALA A 17 2.39 -24.02 39.05
C ALA A 17 0.87 -24.14 39.27
N GLU A 18 0.36 -23.79 40.46
CA GLU A 18 -1.08 -23.80 40.74
C GLU A 18 -1.84 -22.72 39.98
N GLU A 19 -1.29 -21.49 39.89
CA GLU A 19 -1.91 -20.40 39.14
C GLU A 19 -1.91 -20.69 37.63
N SER A 20 -0.81 -21.16 37.06
CA SER A 20 -0.76 -21.53 35.64
C SER A 20 -1.72 -22.69 35.33
N SER A 21 -1.76 -23.74 36.16
CA SER A 21 -2.72 -24.83 35.99
C SER A 21 -4.17 -24.35 36.11
N SER A 22 -4.47 -23.43 37.04
CA SER A 22 -5.82 -22.86 37.18
C SER A 22 -6.23 -22.02 35.97
N THR A 23 -5.30 -21.25 35.39
CA THR A 23 -5.58 -20.46 34.19
C THR A 23 -5.79 -21.33 32.96
N ILE A 24 -4.99 -22.40 32.78
CA ILE A 24 -5.15 -23.34 31.66
C ILE A 24 -6.48 -24.08 31.79
N GLN A 25 -6.86 -24.52 33.00
CA GLN A 25 -8.12 -25.22 33.21
C GLN A 25 -9.35 -24.31 32.98
N LYS A 26 -9.26 -23.02 33.33
CA LYS A 26 -10.30 -22.04 32.98
C LYS A 26 -10.41 -21.79 31.48
N LEU A 27 -9.29 -21.81 30.75
CA LEU A 27 -9.28 -21.70 29.29
C LEU A 27 -9.87 -22.94 28.63
N ASP A 28 -9.53 -24.13 29.13
CA ASP A 28 -10.05 -25.41 28.64
C ASP A 28 -11.56 -25.54 28.88
N ASP A 29 -12.05 -25.12 30.05
CA ASP A 29 -13.50 -25.02 30.35
C ASP A 29 -14.22 -24.00 29.44
N HIS A 30 -13.52 -22.96 28.98
CA HIS A 30 -14.07 -21.95 28.09
C HIS A 30 -14.11 -22.41 26.63
N LEU A 31 -13.10 -23.16 26.19
CA LEU A 31 -13.02 -23.78 24.85
C LEU A 31 -14.05 -24.91 24.71
N ASN A 32 -14.18 -25.77 25.72
CA ASN A 32 -15.18 -26.86 25.71
C ASN A 32 -16.64 -26.36 25.77
N LYS A 33 -16.86 -25.07 26.06
CA LYS A 33 -18.18 -24.43 25.99
C LYS A 33 -18.52 -23.84 24.62
N ILE A 34 -17.57 -23.79 23.69
CA ILE A 34 -17.77 -23.20 22.35
C ILE A 34 -18.32 -24.25 21.36
N ASP A 35 -18.18 -25.55 21.64
CA ASP A 35 -18.60 -26.65 20.75
C ASP A 35 -20.03 -27.17 20.98
N ASP A 36 -20.87 -26.44 21.72
CA ASP A 36 -22.31 -26.75 21.78
C ASP A 36 -23.03 -25.89 20.72
N PRO A 37 -23.43 -26.44 19.56
CA PRO A 37 -24.06 -25.68 18.49
C PRO A 37 -25.52 -25.41 18.90
N GLN A 38 -25.71 -24.44 19.79
CA GLN A 38 -26.99 -23.78 19.87
C GLN A 38 -27.14 -22.94 18.60
N GLU A 39 -28.06 -23.39 17.73
CA GLU A 39 -28.69 -22.60 16.66
C GLU A 39 -29.38 -21.36 17.26
N GLY A 40 -28.56 -20.41 17.69
CA GLY A 40 -28.94 -19.06 18.05
C GLY A 40 -28.26 -18.16 17.04
N ASN A 41 -29.05 -17.57 16.16
CA ASN A 41 -28.68 -16.49 15.26
C ASN A 41 -28.15 -15.29 16.09
N VAL A 42 -26.89 -15.38 16.55
CA VAL A 42 -26.17 -14.25 17.11
C VAL A 42 -25.51 -13.56 15.93
N ASP A 43 -26.24 -12.56 15.44
CA ASP A 43 -25.71 -11.48 14.63
C ASP A 43 -24.40 -11.01 15.29
N SER A 44 -23.27 -11.41 14.69
CA SER A 44 -21.93 -10.94 15.03
C SER A 44 -21.86 -9.46 14.66
N THR A 45 -22.58 -8.67 15.44
CA THR A 45 -22.54 -7.23 15.45
C THR A 45 -21.18 -6.90 16.01
N TYR A 46 -20.25 -6.75 15.08
CA TYR A 46 -18.95 -6.14 15.24
C TYR A 46 -19.09 -4.91 16.16
N LEU A 47 -18.76 -5.09 17.45
CA LEU A 47 -18.88 -4.08 18.51
C LEU A 47 -18.00 -2.84 18.28
N GLY A 48 -17.27 -2.78 17.16
CA GLY A 48 -16.48 -1.63 16.74
C GLY A 48 -17.29 -0.43 16.28
N ASP A 49 -18.52 -0.63 15.78
CA ASP A 49 -19.31 0.48 15.21
C ASP A 49 -20.02 1.35 16.26
N ASP A 50 -20.50 0.76 17.37
CA ASP A 50 -21.32 1.49 18.35
C ASP A 50 -20.50 2.34 19.33
N LEU A 51 -19.26 1.94 19.66
CA LEU A 51 -18.41 2.69 20.59
C LEU A 51 -17.93 4.02 19.99
N TYR A 52 -17.76 4.08 18.67
CA TYR A 52 -17.26 5.27 17.99
C TYR A 52 -18.33 6.37 17.84
N ILE A 53 -19.61 6.00 17.77
CA ILE A 53 -20.72 6.95 17.65
C ILE A 53 -20.92 7.73 18.97
N ALA A 54 -20.63 7.13 20.12
CA ALA A 54 -20.81 7.79 21.42
C ALA A 54 -19.80 8.93 21.68
N ALA A 55 -18.52 8.73 21.32
CA ALA A 55 -17.47 9.74 21.53
C ALA A 55 -17.55 10.92 20.55
N SER A 56 -18.08 10.71 19.34
CA SER A 56 -18.18 11.74 18.29
C SER A 56 -19.41 12.66 18.43
N ALA A 57 -20.39 12.29 19.27
CA ALA A 57 -21.65 13.02 19.44
C ALA A 57 -21.53 14.41 20.10
N ASN A 58 -20.36 14.75 20.68
CA ASN A 58 -20.13 16.07 21.30
C ASN A 58 -19.74 17.18 20.31
N ILE A 59 -19.57 16.87 19.01
CA ILE A 59 -19.32 17.89 17.98
C ILE A 59 -20.66 18.41 17.46
N SER A 60 -21.26 19.32 18.22
CA SER A 60 -22.54 19.95 17.89
C SER A 60 -22.43 20.83 16.65
N GLY A 61 -23.05 20.43 15.54
CA GLY A 61 -23.42 21.35 14.46
C GLY A 61 -23.48 20.72 13.07
N ASP A 62 -24.70 20.42 12.62
CA ASP A 62 -25.16 20.39 11.21
C ASP A 62 -24.33 19.62 10.16
N LEU A 63 -23.37 18.78 10.56
CA LEU A 63 -22.56 17.98 9.64
C LEU A 63 -23.25 16.63 9.41
N GLU A 64 -24.01 16.55 8.31
CA GLU A 64 -24.61 15.32 7.78
C GLU A 64 -23.67 14.11 7.96
N ASP A 65 -24.17 13.06 8.64
CA ASP A 65 -23.64 11.70 8.80
C ASP A 65 -22.35 11.39 8.02
N ILE A 66 -21.20 11.86 8.50
CA ILE A 66 -19.91 11.32 8.04
C ILE A 66 -19.66 10.06 8.85
N ARG A 67 -20.38 8.98 8.52
CA ARG A 67 -19.97 7.65 8.96
C ARG A 67 -18.59 7.39 8.33
N PRO A 68 -17.54 7.16 9.14
CA PRO A 68 -16.23 6.83 8.59
C PRO A 68 -16.34 5.58 7.71
N SER A 69 -15.57 5.53 6.62
CA SER A 69 -15.51 4.33 5.79
C SER A 69 -14.85 3.18 6.57
N SER A 70 -15.12 1.93 6.18
CA SER A 70 -14.41 0.76 6.73
C SER A 70 -12.90 0.93 6.66
N GLN A 71 -12.39 1.49 5.55
CA GLN A 71 -10.96 1.74 5.37
C GLN A 71 -10.40 2.73 6.40
N ALA A 72 -11.17 3.77 6.75
CA ALA A 72 -10.75 4.75 7.74
C ALA A 72 -10.73 4.16 9.16
N LEU A 73 -11.65 3.22 9.46
CA LEU A 73 -11.64 2.44 10.69
C LEU A 73 -10.43 1.52 10.76
N ASP A 74 -10.17 0.74 9.70
CA ASP A 74 -9.01 -0.16 9.62
C ASP A 74 -7.68 0.60 9.76
N GLU A 75 -7.57 1.78 9.16
CA GLU A 75 -6.38 2.64 9.28
C GLU A 75 -6.25 3.22 10.70
N ALA A 76 -7.35 3.56 11.36
CA ALA A 76 -7.32 3.99 12.75
C ALA A 76 -6.80 2.87 13.65
N ASP A 77 -7.28 1.64 13.46
CA ASP A 77 -6.83 0.45 14.20
C ASP A 77 -5.34 0.18 13.95
N ARG A 78 -4.90 0.23 12.69
CA ARG A 78 -3.48 0.08 12.33
C ARG A 78 -2.61 1.11 13.06
N ARG A 79 -3.04 2.37 13.13
CA ARG A 79 -2.30 3.44 13.82
C ARG A 79 -2.23 3.22 15.34
N ARG A 80 -3.27 2.65 15.96
CA ARG A 80 -3.28 2.36 17.40
C ARG A 80 -2.18 1.38 17.80
N CYS A 81 -1.83 0.45 16.91
CA CYS A 81 -0.81 -0.57 17.12
C CYS A 81 0.63 -0.11 16.81
N VAL A 82 0.84 1.15 16.39
CA VAL A 82 2.15 1.64 15.95
C VAL A 82 2.72 2.65 16.96
N ALA A 83 3.91 2.37 17.51
CA ALA A 83 4.54 3.23 18.53
C ALA A 83 4.84 4.66 18.01
N SER A 84 5.27 4.80 16.74
CA SER A 84 5.55 6.12 16.14
C SER A 84 4.34 7.03 16.04
N THR A 85 3.12 6.45 16.04
CA THR A 85 1.87 7.22 16.19
C THR A 85 1.85 8.06 17.47
N TYR A 86 2.53 7.61 18.52
CA TYR A 86 2.55 8.29 19.81
C TYR A 86 3.84 9.10 20.02
N THR A 87 4.98 8.65 19.50
CA THR A 87 6.28 9.28 19.77
C THR A 87 6.63 10.42 18.80
N ASP A 88 6.14 10.38 17.56
CA ASP A 88 6.41 11.47 16.62
C ASP A 88 5.58 12.73 16.98
N PRO A 89 6.18 13.93 16.99
CA PRO A 89 5.44 15.16 17.26
C PRO A 89 4.38 15.44 16.18
N LEU A 90 3.28 16.09 16.57
CA LEU A 90 2.27 16.52 15.60
C LEU A 90 2.82 17.65 14.72
N PRO A 91 2.44 17.71 13.43
CA PRO A 91 2.90 18.77 12.55
C PRO A 91 2.40 20.13 13.03
N THR A 92 3.27 21.15 13.03
CA THR A 92 2.92 22.53 13.41
C THR A 92 2.19 23.24 12.27
N ASN A 93 0.96 22.82 12.00
CA ASN A 93 0.07 23.49 11.04
C ASN A 93 -1.16 24.10 11.75
N GLU A 94 -1.93 24.91 11.02
CA GLU A 94 -3.11 25.61 11.56
C GLU A 94 -4.19 24.64 12.07
N VAL A 95 -4.35 23.49 11.41
CA VAL A 95 -5.34 22.47 11.77
C VAL A 95 -4.98 21.79 13.09
N THR A 96 -3.73 21.38 13.26
CA THR A 96 -3.21 20.80 14.49
C THR A 96 -3.26 21.80 15.63
N SER A 97 -2.87 23.05 15.38
CA SER A 97 -2.91 24.11 16.41
C SER A 97 -4.33 24.40 16.88
N SER A 98 -5.30 24.43 15.95
CA SER A 98 -6.72 24.60 16.27
C SER A 98 -7.27 23.42 17.07
N PHE A 99 -6.89 22.19 16.69
CA PHE A 99 -7.25 20.98 17.44
C PHE A 99 -6.71 21.05 18.87
N LEU A 100 -5.41 21.29 19.06
CA LEU A 100 -4.78 21.36 20.37
C LEU A 100 -5.37 22.47 21.25
N ALA A 101 -5.77 23.61 20.66
CA ALA A 101 -6.43 24.68 21.40
C ALA A 101 -7.85 24.30 21.87
N SER A 102 -8.53 23.41 21.16
CA SER A 102 -9.87 22.92 21.49
C SER A 102 -9.87 21.64 22.33
N PHE A 103 -8.79 20.86 22.29
CA PHE A 103 -8.67 19.58 22.96
C PHE A 103 -8.47 19.79 24.46
N ASN A 104 -9.33 19.18 25.28
CA ASN A 104 -9.22 19.21 26.73
C ASN A 104 -9.22 17.78 27.28
N ILE A 105 -8.10 17.37 27.86
CA ILE A 105 -7.93 16.01 28.40
C ILE A 105 -8.91 15.66 29.52
N GLU A 106 -9.29 16.65 30.33
CA GLU A 106 -10.25 16.45 31.43
C GLU A 106 -11.63 16.06 30.90
N SER A 107 -11.98 16.52 29.69
CA SER A 107 -13.28 16.22 29.07
C SER A 107 -13.39 14.80 28.50
N VAL A 108 -12.26 14.13 28.26
CA VAL A 108 -12.20 12.79 27.64
C VAL A 108 -11.63 11.73 28.58
N THR A 109 -11.50 12.02 29.88
CA THR A 109 -10.89 11.09 30.85
C THR A 109 -11.67 9.78 31.02
N GLU A 110 -13.00 9.82 30.92
CA GLU A 110 -13.85 8.63 30.99
C GLU A 110 -13.66 7.75 29.74
N GLU A 111 -13.66 8.35 28.55
CA GLU A 111 -13.39 7.66 27.28
C GLU A 111 -11.98 7.04 27.25
N ILE A 112 -10.97 7.75 27.76
CA ILE A 112 -9.60 7.22 27.91
C ILE A 112 -9.62 5.91 28.70
N SER A 113 -10.38 5.87 29.79
CA SER A 113 -10.49 4.68 30.64
C SER A 113 -11.17 3.51 29.92
N GLU A 114 -12.09 3.81 28.99
CA GLU A 114 -12.74 2.81 28.14
C GLU A 114 -11.81 2.33 27.02
N ILE A 115 -11.13 3.24 26.33
CA ILE A 115 -10.12 2.94 25.30
C ILE A 115 -9.06 1.99 25.86
N LEU A 116 -8.54 2.26 27.06
CA LEU A 116 -7.53 1.41 27.70
C LEU A 116 -8.04 0.03 28.09
N LYS A 117 -9.35 -0.15 28.29
CA LYS A 117 -9.96 -1.47 28.54
C LYS A 117 -10.20 -2.23 27.24
N THR A 118 -10.62 -1.53 26.20
CA THR A 118 -10.98 -2.10 24.91
C THR A 118 -9.75 -2.46 24.08
N PHE A 119 -8.71 -1.63 24.09
CA PHE A 119 -7.53 -1.79 23.24
C PHE A 119 -6.28 -2.06 24.08
N SER A 120 -5.94 -3.34 24.23
CA SER A 120 -4.82 -3.80 25.05
C SER A 120 -3.46 -3.28 24.56
N GLU A 121 -3.33 -3.08 23.25
CA GLU A 121 -2.13 -2.57 22.57
C GLU A 121 -1.86 -1.12 22.97
N VAL A 122 -2.93 -0.30 23.03
CA VAL A 122 -2.85 1.10 23.48
C VAL A 122 -2.43 1.15 24.94
N GLN A 123 -2.94 0.24 25.78
CA GLN A 123 -2.56 0.14 27.19
C GLN A 123 -1.07 -0.21 27.37
N GLN A 124 -0.56 -1.18 26.59
CA GLN A 124 0.85 -1.56 26.63
C GLN A 124 1.75 -0.40 26.21
N LEU A 125 1.42 0.29 25.11
CA LEU A 125 2.16 1.46 24.64
C LEU A 125 2.08 2.63 25.63
N PHE A 126 0.92 2.87 26.24
CA PHE A 126 0.75 3.88 27.27
C PHE A 126 1.66 3.62 28.49
N ALA A 127 1.69 2.38 28.99
CA ALA A 127 2.53 1.99 30.13
C ALA A 127 4.04 2.07 29.82
N ALA A 128 4.43 1.82 28.56
CA ALA A 128 5.82 1.91 28.13
C ALA A 128 6.28 3.36 27.94
N LEU A 129 5.45 4.21 27.33
CA LEU A 129 5.83 5.55 26.89
C LEU A 129 5.55 6.65 27.91
N VAL A 130 4.56 6.50 28.79
CA VAL A 130 4.15 7.53 29.76
C VAL A 130 4.52 7.10 31.18
N PRO A 131 5.23 7.95 31.97
CA PRO A 131 5.70 9.31 31.67
C PRO A 131 7.13 9.37 31.09
N THR A 132 7.71 8.23 30.71
CA THR A 132 9.15 8.11 30.41
C THR A 132 9.59 8.89 29.19
N GLU A 133 8.90 8.75 28.06
CA GLU A 133 9.27 9.37 26.78
C GLU A 133 8.40 10.58 26.44
N ILE A 134 7.11 10.51 26.78
CA ILE A 134 6.12 11.56 26.49
C ILE A 134 5.20 11.77 27.67
N SER A 135 4.70 13.00 27.80
CA SER A 135 3.75 13.34 28.87
C SER A 135 2.37 12.71 28.61
N TYR A 136 1.58 12.57 29.67
CA TYR A 136 0.20 12.05 29.61
C TYR A 136 -0.67 12.84 28.61
N GLU A 137 -0.55 14.17 28.61
CA GLU A 137 -1.31 15.06 27.73
C GLU A 137 -0.87 14.94 26.25
N GLU A 138 0.44 14.81 26.00
CA GLU A 138 0.96 14.60 24.65
C GLU A 138 0.56 13.25 24.07
N PHE A 139 0.57 12.18 24.88
CA PHE A 139 0.14 10.86 24.44
C PHE A 139 -1.30 10.89 23.93
N TRP A 140 -2.22 11.43 24.75
CA TRP A 140 -3.64 11.43 24.40
C TRP A 140 -4.00 12.44 23.32
N SER A 141 -3.38 13.63 23.31
CA SER A 141 -3.58 14.57 22.20
C SER A 141 -3.12 13.98 20.87
N ARG A 142 -2.02 13.21 20.85
CA ARG A 142 -1.55 12.49 19.65
C ARG A 142 -2.46 11.32 19.27
N TYR A 143 -2.95 10.54 20.23
CA TYR A 143 -3.93 9.46 19.98
C TYR A 143 -5.20 10.01 19.34
N TYR A 144 -5.85 10.97 20.01
CA TYR A 144 -7.09 11.57 19.51
C TYR A 144 -6.84 12.29 18.19
N TYR A 145 -5.66 12.85 17.96
CA TYR A 145 -5.31 13.38 16.65
C TYR A 145 -5.14 12.26 15.60
N ARG A 146 -4.32 11.23 15.81
CA ARG A 146 -3.93 10.35 14.70
C ARG A 146 -4.89 9.19 14.45
N CYS A 147 -5.63 8.75 15.47
CA CYS A 147 -6.46 7.54 15.47
C CYS A 147 -7.97 7.83 15.36
N ASP A 148 -8.35 9.04 14.95
CA ASP A 148 -9.73 9.46 14.69
C ASP A 148 -10.12 9.13 13.24
N PRO A 149 -10.92 8.07 13.00
CA PRO A 149 -11.34 7.65 11.67
C PRO A 149 -12.12 8.73 10.90
N VAL A 150 -12.88 9.61 11.57
CA VAL A 150 -13.61 10.70 10.87
C VAL A 150 -12.61 11.70 10.29
N ARG A 151 -11.55 12.00 11.02
CA ARG A 151 -10.49 12.88 10.51
C ARG A 151 -9.60 12.22 9.48
N ILE A 152 -9.31 10.92 9.61
CA ILE A 152 -8.62 10.14 8.57
C ILE A 152 -9.41 10.21 7.26
N GLU A 153 -10.71 9.92 7.30
CA GLU A 153 -11.62 9.98 6.16
C GLU A 153 -11.62 11.38 5.52
N LYS A 154 -11.67 12.44 6.33
CA LYS A 154 -11.65 13.82 5.85
C LYS A 154 -10.33 14.17 5.16
N LEU A 155 -9.19 13.70 5.68
CA LEU A 155 -7.88 13.91 5.08
C LEU A 155 -7.77 13.23 3.72
N TRP A 156 -8.20 11.96 3.62
CA TRP A 156 -8.20 11.24 2.34
C TRP A 156 -9.11 11.89 1.30
N LYS A 157 -10.31 12.33 1.68
CA LYS A 157 -11.21 13.05 0.78
C LYS A 157 -10.59 14.35 0.25
N GLU A 158 -9.89 15.10 1.10
CA GLU A 158 -9.22 16.33 0.64
C GLU A 158 -8.03 16.01 -0.27
N GLU A 159 -7.24 14.99 0.06
CA GLU A 159 -6.13 14.52 -0.79
C GLU A 159 -6.62 14.08 -2.17
N GLU A 160 -7.72 13.32 -2.24
CA GLU A 160 -8.37 12.94 -3.49
C GLU A 160 -8.85 14.16 -4.28
N ARG A 161 -9.47 15.15 -3.61
CA ARG A 161 -9.89 16.41 -4.26
C ARG A 161 -8.71 17.19 -4.82
N VAL A 162 -7.59 17.23 -4.10
CA VAL A 162 -6.35 17.89 -4.56
C VAL A 162 -5.74 17.13 -5.73
N ALA A 163 -5.68 15.80 -5.67
CA ALA A 163 -5.21 14.95 -6.78
C ALA A 163 -6.07 15.16 -8.03
N ALA A 164 -7.39 15.20 -7.88
CA ALA A 164 -8.34 15.46 -8.96
C ALA A 164 -8.21 16.88 -9.55
N ARG A 165 -7.74 17.88 -8.78
CA ARG A 165 -7.41 19.21 -9.31
C ARG A 165 -6.11 19.18 -10.11
N LYS A 166 -5.07 18.53 -9.59
CA LYS A 166 -3.77 18.41 -10.28
C LYS A 166 -3.90 17.68 -11.63
N THR A 167 -4.73 16.64 -11.72
CA THR A 167 -5.00 15.95 -13.00
C THR A 167 -5.76 16.83 -13.98
N LYS A 168 -6.72 17.64 -13.51
CA LYS A 168 -7.43 18.62 -14.35
C LYS A 168 -6.54 19.76 -14.84
N GLU A 169 -5.53 20.16 -14.07
CA GLU A 169 -4.56 21.19 -14.48
C GLU A 169 -3.50 20.64 -15.46
N LYS A 170 -3.11 19.37 -15.32
CA LYS A 170 -2.14 18.71 -16.22
C LYS A 170 -2.71 18.32 -17.58
N ILE A 171 -4.04 18.33 -17.75
CA ILE A 171 -4.66 18.29 -19.07
C ILE A 171 -4.78 19.75 -19.51
N PRO A 172 -3.88 20.29 -20.35
CA PRO A 172 -4.00 21.66 -20.82
C PRO A 172 -5.30 21.74 -21.59
N SER A 173 -6.23 22.52 -21.07
CA SER A 173 -7.45 22.98 -21.71
C SER A 173 -7.60 22.56 -23.18
N LEU A 174 -8.38 21.50 -23.43
CA LEU A 174 -9.19 21.38 -24.66
C LEU A 174 -10.28 22.48 -24.73
N GLY A 175 -10.03 23.64 -24.10
CA GLY A 175 -10.72 24.91 -24.31
C GLY A 175 -10.17 25.68 -25.51
N LEU A 176 -9.16 25.16 -26.23
CA LEU A 176 -8.60 25.83 -27.41
C LEU A 176 -9.45 25.69 -28.69
N VAL A 177 -10.62 25.05 -28.65
CA VAL A 177 -11.50 24.93 -29.84
C VAL A 177 -12.62 25.99 -29.86
N LYS A 178 -12.85 26.75 -28.77
CA LYS A 178 -13.91 27.78 -28.77
C LYS A 178 -13.50 29.11 -29.44
N ASN A 179 -12.20 29.36 -29.68
CA ASN A 179 -11.72 30.59 -30.33
C ASN A 179 -11.26 30.39 -31.78
N LEU A 180 -11.28 29.18 -32.35
CA LEU A 180 -10.89 28.93 -33.75
C LEU A 180 -12.03 29.18 -34.76
N LEU A 181 -13.29 29.32 -34.28
CA LEU A 181 -14.47 29.58 -35.14
C LEU A 181 -14.95 31.04 -35.10
N GLY A 182 -14.24 31.93 -34.40
CA GLY A 182 -14.77 33.25 -34.03
C GLY A 182 -14.26 34.47 -34.79
N SER A 183 -13.07 34.47 -35.40
CA SER A 183 -12.55 35.71 -36.02
C SER A 183 -11.39 35.46 -36.98
N ALA A 184 -11.67 35.53 -38.29
CA ALA A 184 -10.82 36.15 -39.31
C ALA A 184 -11.46 36.01 -40.70
N VAL A 185 -12.44 36.85 -40.96
CA VAL A 185 -12.70 37.35 -42.32
C VAL A 185 -11.71 38.51 -42.56
N SER A 186 -11.20 38.63 -43.79
CA SER A 186 -10.38 39.72 -44.38
C SER A 186 -8.85 39.69 -44.25
N ALA A 187 -8.21 39.10 -45.28
CA ALA A 187 -7.14 39.70 -46.12
C ALA A 187 -6.62 38.60 -47.07
N VAL A 188 -7.09 38.47 -48.31
CA VAL A 188 -6.67 39.22 -49.50
C VAL A 188 -5.15 39.40 -49.62
N GLY A 189 -4.52 38.61 -50.51
CA GLY A 189 -3.65 39.17 -51.55
C GLY A 189 -2.20 38.69 -51.65
N LYS A 190 -1.91 38.07 -52.81
CA LYS A 190 -0.61 37.96 -53.55
C LYS A 190 0.35 36.83 -53.13
N VAL A 191 0.42 35.74 -53.90
CA VAL A 191 1.18 35.53 -55.17
C VAL A 191 2.70 35.55 -54.97
N ALA A 192 3.36 34.38 -55.08
CA ALA A 192 4.46 34.14 -56.03
C ALA A 192 4.96 32.68 -55.94
N ALA A 193 5.23 32.10 -57.11
CA ALA A 193 5.66 30.74 -57.38
C ALA A 193 7.19 30.53 -57.14
N PRO A 194 7.73 29.30 -57.29
CA PRO A 194 9.04 28.86 -56.79
C PRO A 194 10.19 29.08 -57.80
N PRO A 195 11.45 28.72 -57.46
CA PRO A 195 12.01 27.56 -58.17
C PRO A 195 13.00 26.67 -57.39
N ALA A 196 12.89 25.38 -57.72
CA ALA A 196 13.92 24.39 -58.07
C ALA A 196 15.41 24.60 -57.74
N GLN A 197 15.94 23.51 -57.14
CA GLN A 197 17.13 22.72 -57.53
C GLN A 197 18.58 23.16 -57.20
N LYS A 198 19.29 22.15 -56.69
CA LYS A 198 20.64 21.63 -57.04
C LYS A 198 21.83 21.89 -56.10
N SER A 199 22.61 20.80 -55.97
CA SER A 199 24.08 20.68 -55.80
C SER A 199 24.52 20.15 -54.42
N MET A 200 24.94 18.88 -54.26
CA MET A 200 26.19 18.19 -54.67
C MET A 200 27.38 18.35 -53.69
N VAL A 201 27.63 17.27 -52.91
CA VAL A 201 28.90 16.56 -52.53
C VAL A 201 30.03 17.33 -51.78
N PRO A 202 31.11 16.69 -51.23
CA PRO A 202 31.30 15.55 -50.30
C PRO A 202 32.33 15.77 -49.14
N LEU A 203 32.54 14.69 -48.34
CA LEU A 203 33.84 14.12 -47.88
C LEU A 203 34.44 14.49 -46.50
N GLY A 204 34.89 13.43 -45.79
CA GLY A 204 35.73 13.41 -44.59
C GLY A 204 35.27 12.34 -43.59
N GLU A 205 35.48 11.03 -43.81
CA GLU A 205 36.66 10.23 -43.42
C GLU A 205 37.21 10.50 -42.00
N SER A 206 37.06 9.54 -41.09
CA SER A 206 38.21 8.82 -40.49
C SER A 206 37.84 7.94 -39.27
N LEU A 207 38.13 6.65 -39.43
CA LEU A 207 38.71 5.68 -38.48
C LEU A 207 38.54 5.87 -36.96
N PHE A 208 37.93 4.87 -36.31
CA PHE A 208 38.66 4.02 -35.35
C PHE A 208 37.98 2.65 -35.25
N ALA A 209 38.72 1.61 -35.58
CA ALA A 209 38.39 0.21 -35.37
C ALA A 209 39.40 -0.36 -34.37
N SER A 210 38.94 -1.12 -33.39
CA SER A 210 39.77 -2.12 -32.71
C SER A 210 38.89 -3.19 -32.05
N TYR A 211 38.88 -4.35 -32.71
CA TYR A 211 38.88 -5.73 -32.20
C TYR A 211 38.64 -6.01 -30.70
N GLY A 212 37.81 -7.04 -30.46
CA GLY A 212 37.75 -7.83 -29.21
C GLY A 212 36.67 -8.92 -29.31
N VAL A 213 36.92 -9.97 -30.10
CA VAL A 213 37.05 -11.38 -29.65
C VAL A 213 35.74 -12.01 -29.15
N VAL A 214 35.23 -12.90 -29.99
CA VAL A 214 34.17 -13.88 -29.74
C VAL A 214 34.81 -15.17 -29.22
N PRO A 215 34.33 -15.77 -28.12
CA PRO A 215 34.44 -17.22 -27.88
C PRO A 215 33.12 -17.89 -28.34
N GLU A 216 33.16 -18.77 -29.36
CA GLU A 216 33.17 -20.24 -29.19
C GLU A 216 32.03 -20.72 -28.27
N HIS A 217 30.88 -21.12 -28.84
CA HIS A 217 30.63 -22.48 -29.36
C HIS A 217 30.76 -23.54 -28.25
N PHE A 218 29.70 -23.69 -27.46
CA PHE A 218 29.43 -24.92 -26.72
C PHE A 218 28.25 -25.60 -27.40
N GLU A 219 28.59 -26.66 -28.14
CA GLU A 219 27.67 -27.68 -28.60
C GLU A 219 27.21 -28.52 -27.40
N ASP A 220 25.96 -28.98 -27.52
CA ASP A 220 25.45 -30.28 -27.10
C ASP A 220 25.83 -30.80 -25.72
N ASP A 221 24.84 -30.85 -24.82
CA ASP A 221 24.64 -31.95 -23.89
C ASP A 221 23.14 -31.99 -23.52
N GLU A 222 22.31 -32.44 -24.47
CA GLU A 222 20.94 -32.89 -24.18
C GLU A 222 21.02 -34.27 -23.48
N GLU A 223 21.28 -34.28 -22.18
CA GLU A 223 21.02 -35.46 -21.35
C GLU A 223 19.53 -35.51 -21.00
N GLU A 224 18.82 -36.20 -21.88
CA GLU A 224 17.46 -36.72 -21.74
C GLU A 224 17.39 -37.62 -20.49
N LEU A 225 17.09 -37.03 -19.33
CA LEU A 225 16.78 -37.78 -18.11
C LEU A 225 15.42 -38.45 -18.27
N GLY A 226 15.47 -39.65 -18.85
CA GLY A 226 14.41 -40.66 -18.76
C GLY A 226 14.16 -40.98 -17.29
N TRP A 227 13.01 -40.53 -16.79
CA TRP A 227 12.43 -41.08 -15.58
C TRP A 227 11.80 -42.40 -15.99
N ASP A 228 12.62 -43.43 -15.96
CA ASP A 228 12.19 -44.81 -16.10
C ASP A 228 11.13 -45.12 -15.05
N ASP A 229 10.00 -45.50 -15.62
CA ASP A 229 8.88 -46.25 -15.08
C ASP A 229 9.40 -47.59 -14.54
N ASP A 230 9.52 -47.73 -13.23
CA ASP A 230 9.60 -49.02 -12.52
C ASP A 230 9.10 -48.79 -11.08
N GLU A 231 7.86 -49.19 -10.80
CA GLU A 231 7.51 -50.44 -10.11
C GLU A 231 7.49 -50.29 -8.57
N ASP A 232 6.26 -50.38 -8.04
CA ASP A 232 5.88 -51.11 -6.84
C ASP A 232 6.69 -50.89 -5.56
N ASP A 233 6.17 -50.03 -4.68
CA ASP A 233 6.23 -50.28 -3.24
C ASP A 233 4.88 -49.91 -2.60
N ASP A 234 4.09 -50.95 -2.34
CA ASP A 234 2.96 -50.97 -1.41
C ASP A 234 3.46 -50.54 -0.01
N VAL A 235 3.50 -49.24 0.25
CA VAL A 235 3.66 -48.71 1.60
C VAL A 235 2.27 -48.42 2.17
N GLU A 236 1.84 -49.32 3.06
CA GLU A 236 0.67 -49.17 3.92
C GLU A 236 0.61 -47.75 4.51
N GLN A 237 -0.44 -47.00 4.15
CA GLN A 237 -0.76 -45.72 4.75
C GLN A 237 -1.16 -45.93 6.22
N PRO A 238 -0.52 -45.27 7.20
CA PRO A 238 -1.17 -45.00 8.46
C PRO A 238 -2.23 -43.91 8.24
N ASP A 239 -3.47 -44.27 8.53
CA ASP A 239 -4.62 -43.39 8.66
C ASP A 239 -4.33 -42.35 9.77
N VAL A 240 -3.85 -41.17 9.36
CA VAL A 240 -3.74 -39.98 10.21
C VAL A 240 -4.63 -38.90 9.60
N GLY A 241 -5.86 -38.86 10.09
CA GLY A 241 -6.75 -37.72 9.93
C GLY A 241 -6.07 -36.47 10.44
N SER A 242 -5.70 -35.60 9.51
CA SER A 242 -5.35 -34.21 9.78
C SER A 242 -6.08 -33.38 8.73
N ASP A 243 -7.16 -32.75 9.19
CA ASP A 243 -7.89 -31.70 8.49
C ASP A 243 -6.96 -30.47 8.39
N GLU A 244 -6.03 -30.48 7.44
CA GLU A 244 -5.33 -29.27 7.02
C GLU A 244 -6.15 -28.57 5.94
N GLU A 245 -6.96 -27.63 6.39
CA GLU A 245 -7.66 -26.64 5.59
C GLU A 245 -6.63 -25.79 4.82
N ILE A 246 -6.36 -26.18 3.58
CA ILE A 246 -5.59 -25.39 2.62
C ILE A 246 -6.40 -24.13 2.32
N ILE A 247 -6.07 -23.04 3.01
CA ILE A 247 -6.53 -21.69 2.68
C ILE A 247 -5.89 -21.30 1.35
N ALA A 248 -6.59 -21.59 0.26
CA ALA A 248 -6.26 -21.07 -1.06
C ALA A 248 -6.38 -19.54 -1.03
N PHE A 249 -5.24 -18.84 -1.10
CA PHE A 249 -5.18 -17.41 -1.35
C PHE A 249 -5.81 -17.11 -2.71
N GLY A 250 -7.11 -16.80 -2.71
CA GLY A 250 -7.82 -16.28 -3.86
C GLY A 250 -7.27 -14.91 -4.21
N THR A 251 -6.45 -14.84 -5.25
CA THR A 251 -6.06 -13.58 -5.90
C THR A 251 -7.31 -12.93 -6.46
N ASN A 252 -7.79 -11.91 -5.76
CA ASN A 252 -9.03 -11.19 -6.03
C ASN A 252 -8.86 -10.34 -7.30
N ASN A 253 -9.02 -10.97 -8.46
CA ASN A 253 -8.85 -10.41 -9.79
C ASN A 253 -10.10 -9.61 -10.24
N ASN A 254 -10.67 -8.80 -9.35
CA ASN A 254 -11.99 -8.19 -9.55
C ASN A 254 -11.97 -6.90 -10.40
N ASN A 255 -10.79 -6.38 -10.75
CA ASN A 255 -10.64 -5.13 -11.52
C ASN A 255 -10.69 -5.33 -13.05
N GLN A 256 -10.57 -6.56 -13.55
CA GLN A 256 -10.63 -6.85 -14.99
C GLN A 256 -12.08 -6.91 -15.53
N SER A 257 -13.07 -7.12 -14.64
CA SER A 257 -14.48 -7.25 -15.03
C SER A 257 -15.13 -5.91 -15.43
N GLY A 258 -14.67 -4.79 -14.86
CA GLY A 258 -15.20 -3.45 -15.17
C GLY A 258 -14.85 -2.98 -16.58
N PHE A 259 -13.64 -3.30 -17.05
CA PHE A 259 -13.17 -2.90 -18.37
C PHE A 259 -13.87 -3.66 -19.49
N GLU A 260 -14.07 -4.98 -19.34
CA GLU A 260 -14.80 -5.79 -20.33
C GLU A 260 -16.29 -5.40 -20.41
N ASN A 261 -16.91 -4.99 -19.29
CA ASN A 261 -18.27 -4.45 -19.30
C ASN A 261 -18.39 -3.13 -20.06
N LEU A 262 -17.42 -2.22 -19.90
CA LEU A 262 -17.38 -0.96 -20.65
C LEU A 262 -17.16 -1.20 -22.14
N LYS A 263 -16.29 -2.14 -22.51
CA LYS A 263 -16.02 -2.54 -23.90
C LYS A 263 -17.26 -3.14 -24.58
N LEU A 264 -18.00 -4.01 -23.88
CA LEU A 264 -19.27 -4.55 -24.37
C LEU A 264 -20.33 -3.45 -24.57
N LYS A 265 -20.41 -2.48 -23.64
CA LYS A 265 -21.34 -1.34 -23.74
C LYS A 265 -21.00 -0.44 -24.92
N LEU A 266 -19.72 -0.20 -25.18
CA LEU A 266 -19.25 0.60 -26.32
C LEU A 266 -19.56 -0.08 -27.66
N LEU A 267 -19.32 -1.40 -27.77
CA LEU A 267 -19.67 -2.18 -28.96
C LEU A 267 -21.18 -2.19 -29.23
N SER A 268 -21.99 -2.24 -28.18
CA SER A 268 -23.45 -2.15 -28.29
C SER A 268 -23.90 -0.79 -28.82
N GLN A 269 -23.33 0.30 -28.31
CA GLN A 269 -23.63 1.66 -28.79
C GLN A 269 -23.19 1.89 -30.24
N SER A 270 -22.02 1.37 -30.63
CA SER A 270 -21.53 1.49 -32.01
C SER A 270 -22.48 0.82 -33.02
N LYS A 271 -23.03 -0.35 -32.68
CA LYS A 271 -24.02 -1.03 -33.52
C LYS A 271 -25.32 -0.26 -33.65
N GLU A 272 -25.75 0.42 -32.58
CA GLU A 272 -26.96 1.24 -32.60
C GLU A 272 -26.79 2.47 -33.52
N ILE A 273 -25.64 3.13 -33.45
CA ILE A 273 -25.30 4.26 -34.32
C ILE A 273 -25.29 3.83 -35.79
N GLU A 274 -24.67 2.70 -36.12
CA GLU A 274 -24.64 2.19 -37.49
C GLU A 274 -26.06 1.90 -38.02
N ASN A 275 -26.94 1.36 -37.18
CA ASN A 275 -28.32 1.08 -37.54
C ASN A 275 -29.14 2.37 -37.75
N LEU A 276 -28.90 3.40 -36.93
CA LEU A 276 -29.51 4.73 -37.11
C LEU A 276 -29.03 5.41 -38.39
N GLN A 277 -27.74 5.31 -38.72
CA GLN A 277 -27.19 5.82 -39.98
C GLN A 277 -27.81 5.12 -41.20
N ARG A 278 -27.99 3.79 -41.13
CA ARG A 278 -28.66 3.02 -42.18
C ARG A 278 -30.11 3.47 -42.38
N LYS A 279 -30.87 3.58 -41.28
CA LYS A 279 -32.25 4.09 -41.31
C LYS A 279 -32.36 5.51 -41.87
N LEU A 280 -31.41 6.39 -41.53
CA LEU A 280 -31.40 7.76 -42.03
C LEU A 280 -31.12 7.82 -43.54
N ASN A 281 -30.18 7.00 -44.02
CA ASN A 281 -29.88 6.90 -45.45
C ASN A 281 -31.06 6.32 -46.24
N ASP A 282 -31.69 5.25 -45.74
CA ASP A 282 -32.84 4.62 -46.40
C ASP A 282 -34.07 5.55 -46.42
N SER A 283 -34.28 6.34 -45.35
CA SER A 283 -35.37 7.32 -45.25
C SER A 283 -35.15 8.55 -46.13
N ALA A 284 -33.91 9.03 -46.25
CA ALA A 284 -33.60 10.25 -47.00
C ALA A 284 -33.61 10.03 -48.51
N VAL A 285 -33.19 8.83 -48.96
CA VAL A 285 -33.20 8.44 -50.37
C VAL A 285 -34.65 8.25 -50.85
N THR A 286 -35.48 7.52 -50.10
CA THR A 286 -36.86 7.23 -50.50
C THR A 286 -37.77 8.47 -50.55
N SER A 287 -37.58 9.46 -49.67
CA SER A 287 -38.42 10.66 -49.67
C SER A 287 -38.12 11.60 -50.84
N LYS A 288 -36.84 11.81 -51.17
CA LYS A 288 -36.45 12.70 -52.26
C LYS A 288 -36.74 12.09 -53.63
N ASP A 289 -36.55 10.79 -53.78
CA ASP A 289 -36.85 10.09 -55.04
C ASP A 289 -38.35 10.13 -55.35
N LEU A 290 -39.21 10.01 -54.33
CA LEU A 290 -40.67 10.09 -54.49
C LEU A 290 -41.13 11.52 -54.83
N GLU A 291 -40.46 12.55 -54.32
CA GLU A 291 -40.71 13.95 -54.69
C GLU A 291 -40.25 14.26 -56.13
N ILE A 292 -39.09 13.74 -56.54
CA ILE A 292 -38.61 13.83 -57.92
C ILE A 292 -39.57 13.14 -58.89
N GLU A 293 -40.12 11.98 -58.52
CA GLU A 293 -41.08 11.25 -59.34
C GLU A 293 -42.40 12.03 -59.50
N LYS A 294 -42.90 12.67 -58.43
CA LYS A 294 -44.05 13.59 -58.50
C LYS A 294 -43.79 14.78 -59.43
N LEU A 295 -42.62 15.41 -59.32
CA LEU A 295 -42.26 16.54 -60.19
C LEU A 295 -42.16 16.12 -61.66
N LYS A 296 -41.63 14.93 -61.95
CA LYS A 296 -41.62 14.38 -63.32
C LYS A 296 -43.03 14.20 -63.90
N ALA A 297 -43.98 13.73 -63.08
CA ALA A 297 -45.37 13.59 -63.52
C ALA A 297 -46.01 14.94 -63.86
N VAL A 298 -45.77 15.97 -63.04
CA VAL A 298 -46.28 17.34 -63.29
C VAL A 298 -45.68 17.94 -64.56
N VAL A 299 -44.38 17.73 -64.81
CA VAL A 299 -43.73 18.20 -66.04
C VAL A 299 -44.36 17.52 -67.26
N HIS A 300 -44.56 16.20 -67.21
CA HIS A 300 -45.19 15.47 -68.30
C HIS A 300 -46.64 15.94 -68.56
N GLU A 301 -47.42 16.21 -67.52
CA GLU A 301 -48.76 16.80 -67.66
C GLU A 301 -48.71 18.17 -68.37
N ARG A 302 -47.77 19.04 -67.99
CA ARG A 302 -47.61 20.34 -68.63
C ARG A 302 -47.14 20.24 -70.08
N ASP A 303 -46.27 19.28 -70.40
CA ASP A 303 -45.87 19.02 -71.79
C ASP A 303 -47.06 18.56 -72.65
N THR A 304 -47.98 17.77 -72.08
CA THR A 304 -49.22 17.39 -72.78
C THR A 304 -50.15 18.57 -73.02
N GLU A 305 -50.32 19.46 -72.03
CA GLU A 305 -51.09 20.71 -72.18
C GLU A 305 -50.49 21.61 -73.27
N ILE A 306 -49.16 21.76 -73.29
CA ILE A 306 -48.44 22.52 -74.31
C ILE A 306 -48.68 21.93 -75.71
N CYS A 307 -48.64 20.61 -75.85
CA CYS A 307 -48.94 19.95 -77.11
C CYS A 307 -50.38 20.19 -77.59
N GLU A 308 -51.35 20.17 -76.67
CA GLU A 308 -52.73 20.52 -77.00
C GLU A 308 -52.89 21.99 -77.44
N ILE A 309 -52.26 22.91 -76.71
CA ILE A 309 -52.29 24.34 -77.05
C ILE A 309 -51.66 24.56 -78.42
N LYS A 310 -50.52 23.91 -78.70
CA LYS A 310 -49.84 23.99 -79.99
C LYS A 310 -50.72 23.46 -81.13
N SER A 311 -51.41 22.33 -80.92
CA SER A 311 -52.35 21.79 -81.90
C SER A 311 -53.55 22.73 -82.14
N LYS A 312 -54.11 23.32 -81.08
CA LYS A 312 -55.18 24.35 -81.20
C LYS A 312 -54.69 25.58 -81.96
N PHE A 313 -53.45 26.01 -81.71
CA PHE A 313 -52.84 27.14 -82.41
C PHE A 313 -52.60 26.83 -83.90
N GLU A 314 -52.10 25.64 -84.24
CA GLU A 314 -51.93 25.22 -85.64
C GLU A 314 -53.28 25.15 -86.37
N ASN A 315 -54.34 24.65 -85.72
CA ASN A 315 -55.70 24.65 -86.26
C ASN A 315 -56.26 26.07 -86.46
N LEU A 316 -56.04 26.97 -85.50
CA LEU A 316 -56.42 28.38 -85.61
C LEU A 316 -55.65 29.07 -86.73
N THR A 317 -54.35 28.82 -86.85
CA THR A 317 -53.48 29.40 -87.90
C THR A 317 -53.91 28.91 -89.28
N ALA A 318 -54.23 27.62 -89.43
CA ALA A 318 -54.79 27.08 -90.67
C ALA A 318 -56.18 27.66 -91.00
N SER A 319 -56.97 28.04 -89.98
CA SER A 319 -58.23 28.76 -90.16
C SER A 319 -58.04 30.26 -90.48
N LEU A 320 -56.86 30.83 -90.18
CA LEU A 320 -56.56 32.26 -90.30
C LEU A 320 -56.03 32.66 -91.68
N ASP A 321 -55.75 31.70 -92.57
CA ASP A 321 -55.47 31.95 -94.00
C ASP A 321 -56.68 32.55 -94.76
N SER A 322 -57.81 32.77 -94.09
CA SER A 322 -58.97 33.51 -94.58
C SER A 322 -59.19 34.81 -93.79
N LYS A 323 -58.59 35.89 -94.32
CA LYS A 323 -58.87 37.33 -94.08
C LYS A 323 -58.45 37.95 -92.73
N HIS A 324 -57.58 38.95 -92.89
CA HIS A 324 -57.28 40.09 -92.01
C HIS A 324 -56.95 39.77 -90.56
N VAL A 325 -55.66 39.49 -90.32
CA VAL A 325 -55.08 39.41 -88.98
C VAL A 325 -54.96 40.83 -88.42
N ASP A 326 -55.69 41.12 -87.35
CA ASP A 326 -55.63 42.40 -86.64
C ASP A 326 -54.25 42.61 -86.02
N ASN A 327 -53.65 43.77 -86.32
CA ASN A 327 -52.34 44.22 -85.83
C ASN A 327 -52.20 44.20 -84.28
N ASP A 328 -53.31 44.16 -83.55
CA ASP A 328 -53.34 44.09 -82.08
C ASP A 328 -52.77 42.78 -81.55
N LEU A 329 -53.00 41.66 -82.24
CA LEU A 329 -52.49 40.34 -81.86
C LEU A 329 -50.97 40.21 -82.08
N LEU A 330 -50.43 40.85 -83.12
CA LEU A 330 -48.99 40.91 -83.39
C LEU A 330 -48.26 41.72 -82.30
N SER A 331 -48.88 42.78 -81.77
CA SER A 331 -48.27 43.55 -80.66
C SER A 331 -48.24 42.75 -79.35
N LYS A 332 -49.29 41.98 -79.06
CA LYS A 332 -49.36 41.10 -77.88
C LYS A 332 -48.40 39.92 -77.98
N LEU A 333 -48.17 39.41 -79.20
CA LEU A 333 -47.16 38.37 -79.44
C LEU A 333 -45.74 38.92 -79.20
N SER A 334 -45.46 40.12 -79.72
CA SER A 334 -44.17 40.80 -79.51
C SER A 334 -43.91 41.11 -78.03
N GLU A 335 -44.92 41.49 -77.25
CA GLU A 335 -44.78 41.72 -75.81
C GLU A 335 -44.47 40.41 -75.06
N LYS A 336 -45.07 39.29 -75.48
CA LYS A 336 -44.77 37.97 -74.94
C LYS A 336 -43.36 37.49 -75.28
N ASP A 337 -42.85 37.79 -76.48
CA ASP A 337 -41.48 37.44 -76.87
C ASP A 337 -40.44 38.19 -76.03
N VAL A 338 -40.70 39.45 -75.67
CA VAL A 338 -39.83 40.22 -74.76
C VAL A 338 -39.85 39.63 -73.35
N GLU A 339 -41.02 39.21 -72.85
CA GLU A 339 -41.14 38.55 -71.55
C GLU A 339 -40.42 37.19 -71.53
N ILE A 340 -40.50 36.41 -72.62
CA ILE A 340 -39.77 35.15 -72.76
C ILE A 340 -38.25 35.39 -72.73
N LEU A 341 -37.74 36.42 -73.41
CA LEU A 341 -36.32 36.77 -73.37
C LEU A 341 -35.87 37.17 -71.96
N ARG A 342 -36.67 37.96 -71.25
CA ARG A 342 -36.39 38.38 -69.87
C ARG A 342 -36.38 37.19 -68.89
N LEU A 343 -37.33 36.26 -69.04
CA LEU A 343 -37.36 35.03 -68.25
C LEU A 343 -36.18 34.10 -68.58
N THR A 344 -35.74 34.07 -69.84
CA THR A 344 -34.57 33.29 -70.28
C THR A 344 -33.27 33.86 -69.69
N GLU A 345 -33.13 35.19 -69.62
CA GLU A 345 -32.01 35.86 -68.98
C GLU A 345 -31.98 35.60 -67.46
N LEU A 346 -33.11 35.72 -66.77
CA LEU A 346 -33.23 35.36 -65.35
C LEU A 346 -32.91 33.88 -65.07
N LEU A 347 -33.29 32.98 -65.99
CA LEU A 347 -32.95 31.56 -65.89
C LEU A 347 -31.44 31.33 -66.04
N ALA A 348 -30.78 32.05 -66.97
CA ALA A 348 -29.34 31.97 -67.16
C ALA A 348 -28.59 32.50 -65.93
N ASP A 349 -29.02 33.63 -65.36
CA ASP A 349 -28.44 34.18 -64.12
C ASP A 349 -28.59 33.20 -62.95
N ALA A 350 -29.78 32.63 -62.76
CA ALA A 350 -30.03 31.63 -61.72
C ALA A 350 -29.17 30.35 -61.91
N GLN A 351 -28.96 29.91 -63.16
CA GLN A 351 -28.09 28.77 -63.46
C GLN A 351 -26.62 29.07 -63.14
N THR A 352 -26.13 30.27 -63.44
CA THR A 352 -24.75 30.66 -63.09
C THR A 352 -24.54 30.79 -61.58
N GLU A 353 -25.51 31.35 -60.85
CA GLU A 353 -25.44 31.45 -59.39
C GLU A 353 -25.46 30.06 -58.75
N GLY A 354 -26.32 29.15 -59.23
CA GLY A 354 -26.33 27.74 -58.81
C GLY A 354 -24.97 27.07 -59.01
N LYS A 355 -24.37 27.24 -60.20
CA LYS A 355 -23.04 26.66 -60.51
C LYS A 355 -21.94 27.16 -59.59
N THR A 356 -21.91 28.46 -59.25
CA THR A 356 -20.90 29.00 -58.32
C THR A 356 -21.09 28.51 -56.88
N LYS A 357 -22.33 28.24 -56.46
CA LYS A 357 -22.62 27.64 -55.15
C LYS A 357 -22.17 26.18 -55.12
N ASP A 358 -22.40 25.44 -56.19
CA ASP A 358 -21.97 24.05 -56.32
C ASP A 358 -20.44 23.93 -56.29
N GLU A 359 -19.70 24.82 -56.97
CA GLU A 359 -18.23 24.84 -56.92
C GLU A 359 -17.68 25.10 -55.50
N LYS A 360 -18.28 26.05 -54.75
CA LYS A 360 -17.92 26.30 -53.34
C LYS A 360 -18.26 25.13 -52.43
N LEU A 361 -19.37 24.44 -52.69
CA LEU A 361 -19.76 23.25 -51.94
C LEU A 361 -18.74 22.13 -52.18
N VAL A 362 -18.34 21.89 -53.42
CA VAL A 362 -17.32 20.90 -53.80
C VAL A 362 -15.98 21.20 -53.11
N GLU A 363 -15.54 22.46 -53.11
CA GLU A 363 -14.29 22.85 -52.41
C GLU A 363 -14.39 22.61 -50.89
N SER A 364 -15.54 22.92 -50.28
CA SER A 364 -15.77 22.69 -48.86
C SER A 364 -15.79 21.19 -48.52
N VAL A 365 -16.40 20.37 -49.37
CA VAL A 365 -16.40 18.90 -49.24
C VAL A 365 -14.98 18.34 -49.38
N MET A 366 -14.16 18.83 -50.30
CA MET A 366 -12.76 18.40 -50.40
C MET A 366 -11.94 18.77 -49.15
N LYS A 367 -12.14 19.97 -48.59
CA LYS A 367 -11.48 20.39 -47.34
C LYS A 367 -11.90 19.52 -46.16
N LEU A 368 -13.19 19.19 -46.05
CA LEU A 368 -13.70 18.30 -45.02
C LEU A 368 -13.15 16.88 -45.18
N LYS A 369 -13.10 16.34 -46.41
CA LYS A 369 -12.52 15.02 -46.67
C LYS A 369 -11.04 14.96 -46.32
N LYS A 370 -10.30 16.04 -46.58
CA LYS A 370 -8.90 16.15 -46.15
C LYS A 370 -8.79 16.14 -44.63
N ALA A 371 -9.58 16.95 -43.93
CA ALA A 371 -9.57 17.01 -42.47
C ALA A 371 -9.98 15.67 -41.83
N GLU A 372 -10.91 14.93 -42.44
CA GLU A 372 -11.30 13.59 -42.03
C GLU A 372 -10.12 12.60 -42.13
N ASN A 373 -9.37 12.63 -43.23
CA ASN A 373 -8.18 11.79 -43.39
C ASN A 373 -7.07 12.18 -42.40
N ASP A 374 -6.81 13.47 -42.20
CA ASP A 374 -5.81 13.96 -41.24
C ASP A 374 -6.16 13.51 -39.79
N LEU A 375 -7.46 13.48 -39.45
CA LEU A 375 -7.94 12.98 -38.16
C LEU A 375 -7.80 11.47 -38.03
N LEU A 376 -8.03 10.72 -39.11
CA LEU A 376 -7.83 9.27 -39.14
C LEU A 376 -6.36 8.90 -38.93
N ASP A 377 -5.44 9.63 -39.57
CA ASP A 377 -4.00 9.46 -39.38
C ASP A 377 -3.56 9.79 -37.94
N ALA A 378 -4.09 10.87 -37.36
CA ALA A 378 -3.84 11.22 -35.97
C ALA A 378 -4.36 10.17 -34.97
N MET A 379 -5.51 9.57 -35.26
CA MET A 379 -6.08 8.49 -34.46
C MET A 379 -5.19 7.24 -34.52
N HIS A 380 -4.72 6.86 -35.71
CA HIS A 380 -3.77 5.75 -35.86
C HIS A 380 -2.43 6.00 -35.16
N GLN A 381 -1.94 7.25 -35.18
CA GLN A 381 -0.74 7.62 -34.43
C GLN A 381 -0.97 7.51 -32.92
N SER A 382 -2.12 7.97 -32.41
CA SER A 382 -2.49 7.82 -31.00
C SER A 382 -2.56 6.35 -30.60
N ASP A 383 -3.15 5.49 -31.42
CA ASP A 383 -3.23 4.04 -31.18
C ASP A 383 -1.85 3.35 -31.18
N SER A 384 -0.88 3.90 -31.91
CA SER A 384 0.49 3.41 -31.89
C SER A 384 1.21 3.81 -30.60
N ILE A 385 1.01 5.05 -30.15
CA ILE A 385 1.63 5.57 -28.92
C ILE A 385 1.08 4.83 -27.70
N THR A 386 -0.24 4.62 -27.61
CA THR A 386 -0.85 3.89 -26.48
C THR A 386 -0.34 2.45 -26.39
N LYS A 387 -0.15 1.77 -27.52
CA LYS A 387 0.44 0.42 -27.53
C LYS A 387 1.91 0.41 -27.08
N GLU A 388 2.67 1.45 -27.42
CA GLU A 388 4.06 1.58 -26.99
C GLU A 388 4.14 1.85 -25.48
N GLU A 389 3.28 2.72 -24.95
CA GLU A 389 3.15 2.99 -23.51
C GLU A 389 2.74 1.73 -22.73
N ASP A 390 1.77 0.95 -23.23
CA ASP A 390 1.34 -0.31 -22.60
C ASP A 390 2.48 -1.34 -22.55
N LEU A 391 3.29 -1.43 -23.61
CA LEU A 391 4.46 -2.32 -23.65
C LEU A 391 5.56 -1.88 -22.68
N GLU A 392 5.75 -0.57 -22.50
CA GLU A 392 6.75 -0.05 -21.56
C GLU A 392 6.33 -0.25 -20.11
N ILE A 393 5.04 -0.02 -19.79
CA ILE A 393 4.48 -0.35 -18.48
C ILE A 393 4.65 -1.85 -18.19
N GLN A 394 4.39 -2.71 -19.19
CA GLN A 394 4.58 -4.15 -19.03
C GLN A 394 6.05 -4.53 -18.79
N ARG A 395 7.00 -3.85 -19.44
CA ARG A 395 8.44 -4.04 -19.19
C ARG A 395 8.81 -3.62 -17.77
N LEU A 396 8.39 -2.44 -17.33
CA LEU A 396 8.69 -1.93 -16.00
C LEU A 396 8.13 -2.85 -14.90
N HIS A 397 6.88 -3.27 -15.01
CA HIS A 397 6.29 -4.23 -14.06
C HIS A 397 7.04 -5.56 -14.05
N LYS A 398 7.50 -6.05 -15.21
CA LYS A 398 8.29 -7.27 -15.27
C LYS A 398 9.64 -7.09 -14.56
N THR A 399 10.34 -5.98 -14.81
CA THR A 399 11.63 -5.72 -14.15
C THR A 399 11.50 -5.54 -12.65
N GLU A 400 10.43 -4.88 -12.18
CA GLU A 400 10.16 -4.74 -10.74
C GLU A 400 9.82 -6.09 -10.09
N LEU A 401 9.06 -6.95 -10.79
CA LEU A 401 8.73 -8.29 -10.31
C LEU A 401 9.99 -9.15 -10.19
N ASP A 402 10.85 -9.16 -11.21
CA ASP A 402 12.11 -9.91 -11.20
C ASP A 402 13.02 -9.43 -10.05
N ALA A 403 13.12 -8.11 -9.82
CA ALA A 403 13.91 -7.55 -8.72
C ALA A 403 13.34 -7.91 -7.32
N VAL A 404 12.02 -7.96 -7.17
CA VAL A 404 11.38 -8.39 -5.93
C VAL A 404 11.60 -9.89 -5.70
N GLU A 405 11.51 -10.70 -6.74
CA GLU A 405 11.78 -12.14 -6.68
C GLU A 405 13.23 -12.41 -6.23
N ASP A 406 14.21 -11.74 -6.83
CA ASP A 406 15.62 -11.83 -6.43
C ASP A 406 15.82 -11.46 -4.97
N ARG A 407 15.15 -10.39 -4.50
CA ARG A 407 15.23 -9.95 -3.10
C ARG A 407 14.62 -10.97 -2.14
N VAL A 408 13.52 -11.60 -2.52
CA VAL A 408 12.89 -12.68 -1.72
C VAL A 408 13.80 -13.90 -1.64
N GLN A 409 14.41 -14.31 -2.76
CA GLN A 409 15.38 -15.42 -2.77
C GLN A 409 16.59 -15.12 -1.88
N GLN A 410 17.13 -13.90 -1.96
CA GLN A 410 18.24 -13.45 -1.11
C GLN A 410 17.87 -13.53 0.38
N LEU A 411 16.74 -12.93 0.78
CA LEU A 411 16.28 -12.95 2.18
C LEU A 411 15.99 -14.38 2.68
N THR A 412 15.49 -15.25 1.80
CA THR A 412 15.26 -16.67 2.12
C THR A 412 16.56 -17.39 2.42
N SER A 413 17.60 -17.17 1.60
CA SER A 413 18.93 -17.76 1.82
C SER A 413 19.59 -17.24 3.11
N GLU A 414 19.43 -15.94 3.41
CA GLU A 414 19.95 -15.32 4.62
C GLU A 414 19.25 -15.85 5.88
N ASN A 415 17.93 -16.02 5.82
CA ASN A 415 17.16 -16.57 6.92
C ASN A 415 17.60 -18.01 7.23
N HIS A 416 17.79 -18.84 6.19
CA HIS A 416 18.31 -20.20 6.36
C HIS A 416 19.73 -20.22 6.98
N ARG A 417 20.60 -19.28 6.58
CA ARG A 417 21.93 -19.10 7.17
C ARG A 417 21.84 -18.74 8.66
N LEU A 418 20.99 -17.77 9.02
CA LEU A 418 20.79 -17.36 10.41
C LEU A 418 20.21 -18.49 11.26
N GLN A 419 19.26 -19.25 10.73
CA GLN A 419 18.68 -20.42 11.40
C GLN A 419 19.75 -21.49 11.69
N THR A 420 20.67 -21.72 10.75
CA THR A 420 21.81 -22.63 10.92
C THR A 420 22.75 -22.11 12.01
N GLN A 421 23.03 -20.80 12.02
CA GLN A 421 23.87 -20.16 13.04
C GLN A 421 23.25 -20.27 14.44
N ILE A 422 21.96 -19.95 14.60
CA ILE A 422 21.24 -20.08 15.87
C ILE A 422 21.28 -21.53 16.36
N SER A 423 21.05 -22.50 15.47
CA SER A 423 21.10 -23.93 15.82
C SER A 423 22.48 -24.35 16.33
N SER A 424 23.55 -23.89 15.67
CA SER A 424 24.93 -24.16 16.09
C SER A 424 25.26 -23.54 17.45
N GLN A 425 24.83 -22.30 17.69
CA GLN A 425 25.02 -21.60 18.96
C GLN A 425 24.26 -22.31 20.09
N LEU A 426 23.00 -22.69 19.85
CA LEU A 426 22.19 -23.42 20.81
C LEU A 426 22.84 -24.76 21.19
N GLN A 427 23.40 -25.49 20.21
CA GLN A 427 24.10 -26.74 20.48
C GLN A 427 25.37 -26.52 21.30
N SER A 428 26.16 -25.48 20.98
CA SER A 428 27.36 -25.14 21.77
C SER A 428 27.02 -24.71 23.20
N SER A 429 25.92 -23.97 23.38
CA SER A 429 25.39 -23.57 24.69
C SER A 429 25.00 -24.79 25.52
N LYS A 430 24.19 -25.71 24.93
CA LYS A 430 23.81 -26.98 25.58
C LYS A 430 25.03 -27.81 25.99
N GLN A 431 26.08 -27.84 25.17
CA GLN A 431 27.31 -28.54 25.51
C GLN A 431 28.05 -27.88 26.69
N SER A 432 28.10 -26.55 26.73
CA SER A 432 28.72 -25.81 27.83
C SER A 432 27.94 -25.98 29.14
N GLU A 433 26.60 -25.97 29.08
CA GLU A 433 25.71 -26.21 30.20
C GLU A 433 25.91 -27.62 30.78
N ALA A 434 25.93 -28.65 29.93
CA ALA A 434 26.21 -30.02 30.37
C ALA A 434 27.58 -30.17 31.06
N ARG A 435 28.60 -29.41 30.64
CA ARG A 435 29.90 -29.37 31.31
C ARG A 435 29.81 -28.72 32.68
N LEU A 436 29.09 -27.61 32.81
CA LEU A 436 28.89 -26.93 34.09
C LEU A 436 28.08 -27.80 35.06
N GLU A 437 27.05 -28.51 34.59
CA GLU A 437 26.29 -29.45 35.41
C GLU A 437 27.18 -30.59 35.95
N MET A 438 28.09 -31.10 35.12
CA MET A 438 29.05 -32.13 35.54
C MET A 438 29.99 -31.61 36.63
N GLN A 439 30.52 -30.39 36.47
CA GLN A 439 31.36 -29.74 37.50
C GLN A 439 30.58 -29.49 38.80
N LEU A 440 29.31 -29.06 38.73
CA LEU A 440 28.48 -28.88 39.91
C LEU A 440 28.22 -30.18 40.66
N LYS A 441 28.05 -31.30 39.94
CA LYS A 441 27.93 -32.63 40.54
C LYS A 441 29.22 -33.03 41.25
N GLU A 442 30.38 -32.83 40.61
CA GLU A 442 31.70 -33.10 41.18
C GLU A 442 31.92 -32.31 42.48
N ILE A 443 31.70 -30.99 42.46
CA ILE A 443 31.78 -30.12 43.65
C ILE A 443 30.81 -30.57 44.75
N SER A 444 29.62 -31.06 44.40
CA SER A 444 28.67 -31.56 45.40
C SER A 444 29.18 -32.82 46.09
N VAL A 445 29.82 -33.73 45.35
CA VAL A 445 30.44 -34.95 45.92
C VAL A 445 31.59 -34.57 46.85
N GLU A 446 32.51 -33.71 46.40
CA GLU A 446 33.63 -33.23 47.22
C GLU A 446 33.14 -32.55 48.52
N ARG A 447 32.06 -31.76 48.43
CA ARG A 447 31.44 -31.12 49.60
C ARG A 447 30.95 -32.16 50.61
N ASP A 448 30.30 -33.22 50.14
CA ASP A 448 29.78 -34.27 51.02
C ASP A 448 30.92 -35.08 51.66
N GLU A 449 31.99 -35.37 50.90
CA GLU A 449 33.21 -35.99 51.44
C GLU A 449 33.86 -35.11 52.52
N LEU A 450 34.09 -33.83 52.25
CA LEU A 450 34.62 -32.88 53.23
C LEU A 450 33.75 -32.79 54.48
N LYS A 451 32.42 -32.83 54.31
CA LYS A 451 31.48 -32.83 55.43
C LYS A 451 31.63 -34.07 56.30
N THR A 452 31.87 -35.24 55.71
CA THR A 452 32.15 -36.46 56.48
C THR A 452 33.46 -36.36 57.26
N GLU A 453 34.52 -35.79 56.67
CA GLU A 453 35.81 -35.61 57.35
C GLU A 453 35.71 -34.59 58.48
N VAL A 454 34.98 -33.48 58.29
CA VAL A 454 34.71 -32.49 59.35
C VAL A 454 33.97 -33.13 60.52
N ASN A 455 32.97 -33.98 60.25
CA ASN A 455 32.25 -34.69 61.32
C ASN A 455 33.16 -35.65 62.11
N LYS A 456 34.04 -36.37 61.42
CA LYS A 456 35.04 -37.25 62.03
C LYS A 456 36.02 -36.48 62.91
N LEU A 457 36.57 -35.36 62.41
CA LEU A 457 37.43 -34.48 63.20
C LEU A 457 36.71 -33.90 64.43
N HIS A 458 35.41 -33.58 64.30
CA HIS A 458 34.61 -33.12 65.43
C HIS A 458 34.46 -34.22 66.51
N GLU A 459 34.25 -35.47 66.12
CA GLU A 459 34.20 -36.62 67.03
C GLU A 459 35.55 -36.86 67.73
N GLU A 460 36.65 -36.79 66.99
CA GLU A 460 38.02 -36.89 67.52
C GLU A 460 38.31 -35.78 68.52
N LYS A 461 37.99 -34.53 68.17
CA LYS A 461 38.08 -33.39 69.09
C LYS A 461 37.27 -33.64 70.36
N GLY A 462 36.04 -34.15 70.23
CA GLY A 462 35.20 -34.51 71.36
C GLY A 462 35.80 -35.61 72.27
N LYS A 463 36.54 -36.58 71.70
CA LYS A 463 37.30 -37.60 72.45
C LYS A 463 38.47 -36.98 73.21
N VAL A 464 39.26 -36.12 72.54
CA VAL A 464 40.42 -35.42 73.14
C VAL A 464 39.99 -34.54 74.30
N VAL A 465 38.92 -33.75 74.15
CA VAL A 465 38.38 -32.89 75.21
C VAL A 465 37.95 -33.72 76.44
N ARG A 466 37.27 -34.85 76.23
CA ARG A 466 36.88 -35.76 77.32
C ARG A 466 38.12 -36.32 78.05
N ASN A 467 39.12 -36.75 77.29
CA ASN A 467 40.37 -37.26 77.87
C ASN A 467 41.09 -36.17 78.69
N SER A 468 41.16 -34.94 78.17
CA SER A 468 41.76 -33.80 78.88
C SER A 468 41.00 -33.45 80.16
N ASN A 469 39.66 -33.42 80.13
CA ASN A 469 38.85 -33.19 81.32
C ASN A 469 39.06 -34.26 82.40
N ASN A 470 39.16 -35.53 82.00
CA ASN A 470 39.47 -36.63 82.92
C ASN A 470 40.87 -36.46 83.55
N LEU A 471 41.86 -36.03 82.76
CA LEU A 471 43.21 -35.77 83.24
C LEU A 471 43.25 -34.60 84.23
N CYS A 472 42.60 -33.48 83.92
CA CYS A 472 42.48 -32.33 84.83
C CYS A 472 41.78 -32.69 86.14
N LYS A 473 40.75 -33.54 86.08
CA LYS A 473 40.07 -34.05 87.28
C LYS A 473 41.01 -34.88 88.15
N GLY A 474 41.80 -35.77 87.54
CA GLY A 474 42.83 -36.55 88.24
C GLY A 474 43.88 -35.66 88.93
N VAL A 475 44.40 -34.65 88.22
CA VAL A 475 45.37 -33.69 88.79
C VAL A 475 44.76 -32.86 89.93
N SER A 476 43.48 -32.49 89.83
CA SER A 476 42.78 -31.75 90.88
C SER A 476 42.55 -32.59 92.14
N GLU A 477 42.31 -33.89 91.99
CA GLU A 477 42.20 -34.83 93.11
C GLU A 477 43.56 -35.07 93.77
N GLU A 478 44.65 -35.12 92.99
CA GLU A 478 46.01 -35.28 93.50
C GLU A 478 46.54 -34.04 94.23
N THR A 479 46.23 -32.84 93.74
CA THR A 479 46.61 -31.56 94.40
C THR A 479 45.78 -31.25 95.66
N ARG A 480 44.55 -31.78 95.79
CA ARG A 480 43.75 -31.67 97.02
C ARG A 480 44.29 -32.49 98.20
N SER A 481 45.21 -33.42 97.95
CA SER A 481 45.88 -34.22 98.98
C SER A 481 47.09 -33.51 99.63
N VAL A 482 47.56 -32.40 99.06
CA VAL A 482 48.81 -31.73 99.47
C VAL A 482 48.59 -30.41 100.23
N ASP A 483 47.35 -29.94 100.38
CA ASP A 483 47.08 -28.68 101.08
C ASP A 483 46.71 -28.90 102.56
N THR A 484 47.74 -29.17 103.37
CA THR A 484 47.69 -28.94 104.82
C THR A 484 48.58 -27.75 105.17
N GLY A 485 48.03 -26.56 104.99
CA GLY A 485 48.26 -25.45 105.92
C GLY A 485 49.35 -24.47 105.54
N VAL A 486 48.96 -23.42 104.81
CA VAL A 486 49.61 -22.10 104.92
C VAL A 486 48.53 -21.02 104.86
N LYS A 487 48.13 -20.50 106.04
CA LYS A 487 47.42 -19.23 106.19
C LYS A 487 48.43 -18.11 105.98
N ILE A 488 48.29 -17.33 104.90
CA ILE A 488 48.97 -16.03 104.77
C ILE A 488 47.90 -14.95 104.66
N SER A 489 47.93 -14.05 105.64
CA SER A 489 47.20 -12.79 105.69
C SER A 489 47.96 -11.72 104.89
N ALA A 490 47.22 -10.89 104.14
CA ALA A 490 47.57 -9.55 103.65
C ALA A 490 46.34 -9.10 102.84
N ASP A 491 45.46 -8.18 103.26
CA ASP A 491 45.62 -6.82 103.78
C ASP A 491 46.61 -5.93 103.00
N GLU A 492 46.02 -4.87 102.43
CA GLU A 492 46.57 -3.63 101.89
C GLU A 492 47.58 -3.69 100.71
N LEU A 493 47.20 -3.11 99.56
CA LEU A 493 47.77 -1.86 99.00
C LEU A 493 47.43 -1.65 97.50
N GLY A 494 47.05 -0.41 97.15
CA GLY A 494 47.11 0.20 95.80
C GLY A 494 45.91 -0.11 94.90
N ASP A 495 44.99 0.79 94.55
CA ASP A 495 45.12 2.18 94.08
C ASP A 495 46.17 2.37 92.96
N GLY A 496 45.69 2.74 91.78
CA GLY A 496 46.51 3.21 90.66
C GLY A 496 46.48 2.37 89.39
N MET A 497 45.99 3.00 88.32
CA MET A 497 46.41 2.79 86.91
C MET A 497 46.02 1.44 86.28
N GLU A 498 45.47 1.34 85.08
CA GLU A 498 45.35 2.24 83.94
C GLU A 498 44.30 1.64 83.01
N THR A 499 43.48 2.53 82.44
CA THR A 499 42.69 2.28 81.24
C THR A 499 43.56 1.70 80.11
N PRO A 500 43.14 0.66 79.37
CA PRO A 500 43.74 0.39 78.08
C PRO A 500 43.32 1.51 77.10
N PRO A 501 44.27 2.17 76.42
CA PRO A 501 43.95 3.18 75.44
C PRO A 501 43.29 2.55 74.21
N HIS A 502 42.43 3.35 73.60
CA HIS A 502 41.97 3.24 72.23
C HIS A 502 43.08 2.70 71.30
N SER A 503 42.91 1.48 70.81
CA SER A 503 43.56 1.03 69.58
C SER A 503 42.69 1.50 68.42
N SER A 504 43.12 2.61 67.85
CA SER A 504 42.78 3.15 66.54
C SER A 504 42.21 2.15 65.54
N SER A 505 41.15 2.61 64.87
CA SER A 505 40.76 2.23 63.52
C SER A 505 41.96 1.83 62.65
N PRO A 506 41.85 0.77 61.84
CA PRO A 506 42.04 0.92 60.42
C PRO A 506 40.74 1.47 59.83
N SER A 507 40.91 2.55 59.07
CA SER A 507 39.95 3.11 58.13
C SER A 507 39.16 2.02 57.38
N PRO A 508 37.94 2.30 56.90
CA PRO A 508 37.39 1.53 55.80
C PRO A 508 38.47 1.50 54.72
N VAL A 509 38.78 0.32 54.21
CA VAL A 509 39.33 0.23 52.87
C VAL A 509 38.29 0.88 51.98
N ASP A 510 38.53 2.15 51.68
CA ASP A 510 38.19 2.72 50.39
C ASP A 510 38.62 1.67 49.39
N ALA A 511 37.63 0.94 48.87
CA ALA A 511 37.72 0.36 47.55
C ALA A 511 37.87 1.57 46.63
N ALA A 512 39.10 2.04 46.53
CA ALA A 512 39.57 2.85 45.45
C ALA A 512 39.06 2.16 44.19
N LEU A 513 38.10 2.83 43.55
CA LEU A 513 38.18 3.11 42.13
C LEU A 513 39.57 2.75 41.62
N ALA A 514 39.67 1.55 41.05
CA ALA A 514 40.53 1.38 39.90
C ALA A 514 39.92 2.30 38.83
N THR A 515 40.37 3.55 38.83
CA THR A 515 40.60 4.27 37.59
C THR A 515 41.52 3.39 36.76
N VAL A 516 40.90 2.47 36.01
CA VAL A 516 41.46 1.99 34.76
C VAL A 516 41.48 3.23 33.89
N ASN A 517 42.65 3.87 33.83
CA ASN A 517 42.98 4.76 32.75
C ASN A 517 42.74 3.97 31.46
N ASP A 518 41.80 4.45 30.67
CA ASP A 518 42.00 4.86 29.28
C ASP A 518 43.39 4.49 28.75
N ASP A 519 43.43 3.55 27.80
CA ASP A 519 44.27 3.60 26.60
C ASP A 519 44.12 2.29 25.80
N VAL A 520 42.88 1.95 25.46
CA VAL A 520 42.61 1.15 24.28
C VAL A 520 41.45 1.82 23.56
N GLU A 521 41.81 2.87 22.81
CA GLU A 521 41.08 3.25 21.61
C GLU A 521 41.13 2.05 20.65
N ASP A 522 40.29 1.05 20.89
CA ASP A 522 39.93 0.06 19.87
C ASP A 522 38.98 0.77 18.90
N ASP A 523 39.59 1.51 17.99
CA ASP A 523 39.47 1.46 16.53
C ASP A 523 38.41 0.51 15.94
N TRP A 524 37.13 0.66 16.33
CA TRP A 524 35.97 -0.02 15.71
C TRP A 524 35.24 0.86 14.69
N GLY A 525 35.83 1.98 14.29
CA GLY A 525 35.23 2.88 13.31
C GLY A 525 36.15 3.10 12.13
N ASP A 526 36.23 2.12 11.21
CA ASP A 526 36.66 2.33 9.81
C ASP A 526 36.58 1.03 8.97
N ALA A 527 35.42 0.35 8.96
CA ALA A 527 35.24 -0.83 8.10
C ALA A 527 33.84 -0.98 7.53
N TRP A 528 33.26 0.10 7.00
CA TRP A 528 32.26 0.04 5.93
C TRP A 528 32.42 1.27 5.02
N GLY A 529 33.62 1.41 4.43
CA GLY A 529 33.75 2.06 3.12
C GLY A 529 32.86 1.30 2.13
N GLU A 530 32.06 2.02 1.35
CA GLU A 530 32.49 2.48 0.03
C GLU A 530 32.94 1.30 -0.83
N ASP A 531 31.95 0.54 -1.32
CA ASP A 531 32.06 -0.06 -2.65
C ASP A 531 31.15 0.77 -3.57
N ASP A 532 31.79 1.71 -4.26
CA ASP A 532 31.37 2.25 -5.56
C ASP A 532 31.63 1.16 -6.63
N GLU A 533 30.66 0.94 -7.52
CA GLU A 533 30.75 0.81 -9.00
C GLU A 533 29.61 -0.03 -9.60
#